data_AF-A0A6C0HDF9-F1
#
_entry.id   AF-A0A6C0HDF9-F1
#
_cell.length_a   1.000
_cell.length_b   1.000
_cell.length_c   1.000
_cell.angle_alpha   90.00
_cell.angle_beta   90.00
_cell.angle_gamma   90.00
#
_symmetry.space_group_name_H-M   'P 1'
#
loop_
_entity.id
_entity.type
_entity.pdbx_description
1 polymer ?
#
loop_
_entity_poly.entity_id
_entity_poly.type
_entity_poly.pdbx_seq_one_letter_code
_entity_poly.pdbx_strand_id
1 'polypeptide(L)'
;MSNNKIFAKILSFLNELNRMFGDKDVNIFNYYKVCKHTPITKQNIIKNHVTLFSNFLLPNKDNIIKQNFSKLNPSEIRMSDKTYIDFKQVFEKANKEWRPAIFQHLQYLLYLIHPEEEVKEALVPTEKETSKETEVLNNFVEKLQENFKNHENKNPVELGLDLLKNGTFMNMYQDINKSLQNGDLKLDKLLGSVQNIIGELTQELPNTEGTEPASSLLNNMSNMLGNINPDGTTKDGNVPDITQMLSGLTGGSGMSEMLSSVMGSISNNTQSSESPDLDIGQLMTTMGPLMSQMMGGDLSQLMGQMNMENKEQDESY
;
A
#
# COMPACT_ATOMS: atom_id res chain seq x y z
N MET A 1 5.54 -11.83 -8.79
CA MET A 1 4.64 -10.68 -8.53
C MET A 1 3.35 -10.89 -9.30
N SER A 2 2.17 -10.51 -8.78
CA SER A 2 0.90 -10.74 -9.51
C SER A 2 0.73 -9.75 -10.66
N ASN A 3 0.12 -10.19 -11.77
CA ASN A 3 -0.12 -9.33 -12.95
C ASN A 3 -0.94 -8.09 -12.61
N ASN A 4 -1.86 -8.17 -11.64
CA ASN A 4 -2.64 -7.02 -11.18
C ASN A 4 -1.75 -5.92 -10.58
N LYS A 5 -0.76 -6.28 -9.74
CA LYS A 5 0.18 -5.32 -9.14
C LYS A 5 1.04 -4.66 -10.23
N ILE A 6 1.52 -5.43 -11.20
CA ILE A 6 2.30 -4.89 -12.34
C ILE A 6 1.44 -3.97 -13.19
N PHE A 7 0.21 -4.37 -13.51
CA PHE A 7 -0.71 -3.59 -14.33
C PHE A 7 -1.12 -2.27 -13.67
N ALA A 8 -1.29 -2.24 -12.34
CA ALA A 8 -1.52 -0.99 -11.61
C ALA A 8 -0.37 0.01 -11.81
N LYS A 9 0.89 -0.47 -11.78
CA LYS A 9 2.06 0.38 -12.04
C LYS A 9 2.19 0.79 -13.51
N ILE A 10 1.81 -0.07 -14.45
CA ILE A 10 1.67 0.29 -15.87
C ILE A 10 0.63 1.41 -16.03
N LEU A 11 -0.54 1.29 -15.40
CA LEU A 11 -1.61 2.29 -15.50
C LEU A 11 -1.17 3.64 -14.90
N SER A 12 -0.48 3.63 -13.75
CA SER A 12 0.11 4.82 -13.15
C SER A 12 1.10 5.50 -14.11
N PHE A 13 2.01 4.74 -14.72
CA PHE A 13 2.96 5.27 -15.71
C PHE A 13 2.25 5.85 -16.94
N LEU A 14 1.24 5.17 -17.48
CA LEU A 14 0.44 5.64 -18.61
C LEU A 14 -0.34 6.91 -18.28
N ASN A 15 -0.82 7.05 -17.04
CA ASN A 15 -1.48 8.27 -16.58
C ASN A 15 -0.51 9.46 -16.65
N GLU A 16 0.72 9.29 -16.19
CA GLU A 16 1.74 10.34 -16.26
C GLU A 16 2.14 10.67 -17.70
N LEU A 17 2.35 9.65 -18.56
CA LEU A 17 2.56 9.89 -19.99
C LEU A 17 1.38 10.63 -20.64
N ASN A 18 0.14 10.27 -20.28
CA ASN A 18 -1.05 10.94 -20.79
C ASN A 18 -1.14 12.40 -20.31
N ARG A 19 -0.78 12.71 -19.07
CA ARG A 19 -0.73 14.09 -18.56
C ARG A 19 0.31 14.93 -19.30
N MET A 20 1.43 14.34 -19.69
CA MET A 20 2.50 15.04 -20.39
C MET A 20 2.25 15.20 -21.90
N PHE A 21 1.67 14.17 -22.54
CA PHE A 21 1.64 14.06 -24.00
C PHE A 21 0.24 13.78 -24.59
N GLY A 22 -0.76 13.43 -23.78
CA GLY A 22 -2.07 12.95 -24.24
C GLY A 22 -2.83 13.95 -25.11
N ASP A 23 -2.66 15.26 -24.84
CA ASP A 23 -3.29 16.32 -25.65
C ASP A 23 -2.69 16.43 -27.06
N LYS A 24 -1.43 15.99 -27.23
CA LYS A 24 -0.67 16.09 -28.50
C LYS A 24 -0.53 14.76 -29.22
N ASP A 25 -0.76 13.66 -28.51
CA ASP A 25 -0.56 12.30 -29.01
C ASP A 25 -1.77 11.43 -28.70
N VAL A 26 -2.69 11.37 -29.68
CA VAL A 26 -3.96 10.66 -29.54
C VAL A 26 -3.75 9.17 -29.24
N ASN A 27 -2.63 8.59 -29.67
CA ASN A 27 -2.37 7.16 -29.49
C ASN A 27 -2.03 6.84 -28.03
N ILE A 28 -1.25 7.72 -27.37
CA ILE A 28 -0.98 7.64 -25.92
C ILE A 28 -2.28 7.78 -25.15
N PHE A 29 -3.10 8.78 -25.49
CA PHE A 29 -4.41 8.98 -24.86
C PHE A 29 -5.32 7.76 -25.02
N ASN A 30 -5.39 7.19 -26.22
CA ASN A 30 -6.18 5.99 -26.48
C ASN A 30 -5.67 4.78 -25.68
N TYR A 31 -4.35 4.60 -25.60
CA TYR A 31 -3.76 3.49 -24.84
C TYR A 31 -4.07 3.62 -23.34
N TYR A 32 -3.87 4.81 -22.77
CA TYR A 32 -4.25 5.10 -21.40
C TYR A 32 -5.75 4.85 -21.16
N LYS A 33 -6.62 5.32 -22.06
CA LYS A 33 -8.08 5.13 -21.93
C LYS A 33 -8.45 3.65 -21.91
N VAL A 34 -7.84 2.82 -22.76
CA VAL A 34 -8.10 1.37 -22.77
C VAL A 34 -7.67 0.73 -21.45
N CYS A 35 -6.45 1.02 -20.97
CA CYS A 35 -6.00 0.47 -19.70
C CYS A 35 -6.85 0.94 -18.51
N LYS A 36 -7.24 2.22 -18.47
CA LYS A 36 -8.09 2.80 -17.42
C LYS A 36 -9.46 2.13 -17.32
N HIS A 37 -10.06 1.75 -18.45
CA HIS A 37 -11.38 1.12 -18.49
C HIS A 37 -11.31 -0.41 -18.45
N THR A 38 -10.14 -1.01 -18.24
CA THR A 38 -9.99 -2.46 -18.11
C THR A 38 -10.33 -2.89 -16.68
N PRO A 39 -11.41 -3.66 -16.45
CA PRO A 39 -11.78 -4.11 -15.11
C PRO A 39 -10.76 -5.11 -14.55
N ILE A 40 -10.53 -5.07 -13.24
CA ILE A 40 -9.62 -5.99 -12.52
C ILE A 40 -10.05 -7.46 -12.68
N THR A 41 -11.33 -7.72 -12.92
CA THR A 41 -11.86 -9.07 -13.17
C THR A 41 -11.42 -9.67 -14.50
N LYS A 42 -10.98 -8.86 -15.49
CA LYS A 42 -10.58 -9.33 -16.82
C LYS A 42 -9.09 -9.72 -16.86
N GLN A 43 -8.74 -10.77 -16.13
CA GLN A 43 -7.34 -11.25 -15.96
C GLN A 43 -6.61 -11.51 -17.28
N ASN A 44 -7.30 -12.01 -18.32
CA ASN A 44 -6.68 -12.24 -19.64
C ASN A 44 -6.25 -10.94 -20.33
N ILE A 45 -7.03 -9.85 -20.20
CA ILE A 45 -6.69 -8.56 -20.80
C ILE A 45 -5.53 -7.92 -20.04
N ILE A 46 -5.55 -8.01 -18.71
CA ILE A 46 -4.46 -7.54 -17.85
C ILE A 46 -3.15 -8.26 -18.21
N LYS A 47 -3.20 -9.59 -18.33
CA LYS A 47 -2.06 -10.40 -18.76
C LYS A 47 -1.54 -9.95 -20.12
N ASN A 48 -2.42 -9.68 -21.09
CA ASN A 48 -2.02 -9.18 -22.41
C ASN A 48 -1.28 -7.83 -22.32
N HIS A 49 -1.75 -6.88 -21.52
CA HIS A 49 -1.03 -5.61 -21.34
C HIS A 49 0.35 -5.79 -20.70
N VAL A 50 0.45 -6.65 -19.68
CA VAL A 50 1.75 -6.98 -19.06
C VAL A 50 2.68 -7.65 -20.08
N THR A 51 2.17 -8.55 -20.92
CA THR A 51 2.95 -9.18 -22.00
C THR A 51 3.43 -8.16 -23.03
N LEU A 52 2.58 -7.20 -23.44
CA LEU A 52 2.98 -6.14 -24.37
C LEU A 52 4.11 -5.28 -23.81
N PHE A 53 4.04 -4.90 -22.53
CA PHE A 53 5.13 -4.18 -21.87
C PHE A 53 6.39 -5.03 -21.72
N SER A 54 6.26 -6.31 -21.35
CA SER A 54 7.39 -7.24 -21.25
C SER A 54 8.14 -7.38 -22.58
N ASN A 55 7.40 -7.54 -23.68
CA ASN A 55 7.95 -7.67 -25.03
C ASN A 55 8.68 -6.39 -25.50
N PHE A 56 8.35 -5.23 -24.93
CA PHE A 56 9.08 -3.99 -25.18
C PHE A 56 10.27 -3.82 -24.24
N LEU A 57 10.09 -4.07 -22.94
CA LEU A 57 11.10 -3.81 -21.92
C LEU A 57 12.28 -4.77 -21.99
N LEU A 58 12.04 -6.08 -22.20
CA LEU A 58 13.10 -7.09 -22.18
C LEU A 58 14.13 -6.92 -23.31
N PRO A 59 13.74 -6.76 -24.59
CA PRO A 59 14.72 -6.53 -25.66
C PRO A 59 15.48 -5.20 -25.50
N ASN A 60 14.90 -4.26 -24.75
CA ASN A 60 15.46 -2.94 -24.52
C ASN A 60 16.16 -2.77 -23.17
N LYS A 61 16.34 -3.86 -22.39
CA LYS A 61 16.90 -3.82 -21.03
C LYS A 61 18.14 -2.93 -20.92
N ASP A 62 19.17 -3.23 -21.69
CA ASP A 62 20.44 -2.47 -21.66
C ASP A 62 20.27 -1.00 -22.02
N ASN A 63 19.40 -0.71 -22.99
CA ASN A 63 19.15 0.65 -23.45
C ASN A 63 18.35 1.45 -22.41
N ILE A 64 17.45 0.81 -21.68
CA ILE A 64 16.68 1.43 -20.60
C ILE A 64 17.59 1.71 -19.39
N ILE A 65 18.45 0.76 -19.03
CA ILE A 65 19.45 0.94 -17.94
C ILE A 65 20.42 2.06 -18.30
N LYS A 66 20.98 2.05 -19.53
CA LYS A 66 21.93 3.07 -20.01
C LYS A 66 21.27 4.36 -20.49
N GLN A 67 19.95 4.49 -20.31
CA GLN A 67 19.15 5.66 -20.73
C GLN A 67 19.35 6.08 -22.20
N ASN A 68 19.52 5.10 -23.10
CA ASN A 68 19.80 5.32 -24.52
C ASN A 68 18.56 5.09 -25.39
N PHE A 69 17.72 6.13 -25.54
CA PHE A 69 16.47 6.02 -26.30
C PHE A 69 16.68 5.84 -27.81
N SER A 70 17.82 6.26 -28.35
CA SER A 70 18.11 6.18 -29.79
C SER A 70 18.21 4.75 -30.32
N LYS A 71 18.52 3.80 -29.42
CA LYS A 71 18.73 2.38 -29.74
C LYS A 71 17.55 1.48 -29.38
N LEU A 72 16.40 2.05 -29.00
CA LEU A 72 15.22 1.25 -28.66
C LEU A 72 14.72 0.44 -29.86
N ASN A 73 14.63 -0.87 -29.70
CA ASN A 73 14.12 -1.83 -30.68
C ASN A 73 13.50 -3.06 -29.98
N PRO A 74 12.16 -3.26 -30.03
CA PRO A 74 11.18 -2.41 -30.71
C PRO A 74 11.10 -1.02 -30.06
N SER A 75 10.71 0.01 -30.83
CA SER A 75 10.50 1.36 -30.30
C SER A 75 9.08 1.60 -29.79
N GLU A 76 8.18 0.65 -30.00
CA GLU A 76 6.76 0.83 -29.71
C GLU A 76 6.15 -0.30 -28.89
N ILE A 77 5.14 0.04 -28.11
CA ILE A 77 4.19 -0.90 -27.49
C ILE A 77 2.90 -0.79 -28.29
N ARG A 78 2.58 -1.79 -29.12
CA ARG A 78 1.43 -1.78 -30.03
C ARG A 78 0.38 -2.79 -29.60
N MET A 79 -0.85 -2.32 -29.37
CA MET A 79 -2.03 -3.18 -29.15
C MET A 79 -2.92 -3.25 -30.41
N SER A 80 -3.06 -2.13 -31.12
CA SER A 80 -3.75 -2.04 -32.41
C SER A 80 -3.15 -0.90 -33.24
N ASP A 81 -3.61 -0.73 -34.48
CA ASP A 81 -3.16 0.37 -35.36
C ASP A 81 -3.46 1.76 -34.80
N LYS A 82 -4.49 1.89 -33.95
CA LYS A 82 -4.92 3.16 -33.33
C LYS A 82 -4.60 3.27 -31.84
N THR A 83 -3.95 2.24 -31.29
CA THR A 83 -3.66 2.16 -29.86
C THR A 83 -2.28 1.58 -29.67
N TYR A 84 -1.30 2.48 -29.66
CA TYR A 84 0.10 2.18 -29.49
C TYR A 84 0.82 3.34 -28.82
N ILE A 85 2.02 3.09 -28.33
CA ILE A 85 2.92 4.10 -27.76
C ILE A 85 4.23 3.98 -28.49
N ASP A 86 4.66 5.04 -29.19
CA ASP A 86 5.97 5.10 -29.83
C ASP A 86 6.95 5.87 -28.93
N PHE A 87 7.85 5.13 -28.28
CA PHE A 87 8.80 5.73 -27.33
C PHE A 87 9.83 6.62 -28.01
N LYS A 88 10.15 6.43 -29.30
CA LYS A 88 11.03 7.36 -30.00
C LYS A 88 10.39 8.75 -30.05
N GLN A 89 9.12 8.81 -30.44
CA GLN A 89 8.35 10.06 -30.45
C GLN A 89 8.19 10.65 -29.06
N VAL A 90 7.93 9.82 -28.03
CA VAL A 90 7.85 10.29 -26.64
C VAL A 90 9.16 10.96 -26.22
N PHE A 91 10.31 10.33 -26.44
CA PHE A 91 11.61 10.87 -26.04
C PHE A 91 12.03 12.09 -26.89
N GLU A 92 11.67 12.14 -28.17
CA GLU A 92 11.89 13.31 -29.03
C GLU A 92 11.09 14.53 -28.56
N LYS A 93 9.82 14.34 -28.17
CA LYS A 93 8.93 15.40 -27.65
C LYS A 93 9.23 15.76 -26.19
N ALA A 94 9.81 14.84 -25.41
CA ALA A 94 10.16 15.07 -24.02
C ALA A 94 11.32 16.07 -23.88
N ASN A 95 11.15 17.05 -22.98
CA ASN A 95 12.21 17.97 -22.61
C ASN A 95 13.32 17.25 -21.81
N LYS A 96 14.45 17.92 -21.58
CA LYS A 96 15.60 17.32 -20.87
C LYS A 96 15.28 16.85 -19.45
N GLU A 97 14.29 17.46 -18.81
CA GLU A 97 13.90 17.17 -17.42
C GLU A 97 13.00 15.93 -17.32
N TRP A 98 12.16 15.66 -18.32
CA TRP A 98 11.23 14.54 -18.29
C TRP A 98 11.85 13.23 -18.73
N ARG A 99 12.90 13.25 -19.57
CA ARG A 99 13.54 12.02 -20.07
C ARG A 99 14.06 11.12 -18.95
N PRO A 100 14.80 11.62 -17.93
CA PRO A 100 15.23 10.81 -16.81
C PRO A 100 14.07 10.18 -16.04
N ALA A 101 12.99 10.94 -15.78
CA ALA A 101 11.81 10.42 -15.11
C ALA A 101 11.12 9.30 -15.90
N ILE A 102 10.98 9.46 -17.21
CA ILE A 102 10.43 8.40 -18.09
C ILE A 102 11.30 7.15 -18.02
N PHE A 103 12.64 7.29 -18.08
CA PHE A 103 13.54 6.15 -17.93
C PHE A 103 13.42 5.47 -16.57
N GLN A 104 13.34 6.24 -15.50
CA GLN A 104 13.17 5.71 -14.14
C GLN A 104 11.90 4.86 -14.02
N HIS A 105 10.78 5.32 -14.59
CA HIS A 105 9.55 4.52 -14.63
C HIS A 105 9.71 3.24 -15.48
N LEU A 106 10.38 3.31 -16.63
CA LEU A 106 10.65 2.12 -17.45
C LEU A 106 11.55 1.12 -16.74
N GLN A 107 12.58 1.58 -16.04
CA GLN A 107 13.47 0.76 -15.20
C GLN A 107 12.68 0.09 -14.07
N TYR A 108 11.77 0.82 -13.43
CA TYR A 108 10.94 0.28 -12.36
C TYR A 108 10.01 -0.81 -12.90
N LEU A 109 9.32 -0.56 -14.02
CA LEU A 109 8.48 -1.57 -14.67
C LEU A 109 9.29 -2.80 -15.11
N LEU A 110 10.50 -2.59 -15.63
CA LEU A 110 11.42 -3.67 -15.98
C LEU A 110 11.76 -4.54 -14.76
N TYR A 111 12.08 -3.93 -13.62
CA TYR A 111 12.35 -4.66 -12.37
C TYR A 111 11.12 -5.46 -11.88
N LEU A 112 9.92 -4.89 -11.99
CA LEU A 112 8.69 -5.60 -11.58
C LEU A 112 8.39 -6.83 -12.44
N ILE A 113 8.73 -6.77 -13.73
CA ILE A 113 8.54 -7.88 -14.69
C ILE A 113 9.69 -8.88 -14.61
N HIS A 114 10.92 -8.40 -14.44
CA HIS A 114 12.14 -9.18 -14.44
C HIS A 114 13.08 -8.70 -13.31
N PRO A 115 12.89 -9.19 -12.07
CA PRO A 115 13.63 -8.72 -10.90
C PRO A 115 15.06 -9.29 -10.89
N GLU A 116 15.92 -8.73 -11.73
CA GLU A 116 17.35 -8.98 -11.74
C GLU A 116 18.11 -7.93 -10.93
N GLU A 117 19.22 -8.35 -10.33
CA GLU A 117 20.07 -7.50 -9.49
C GLU A 117 20.62 -6.30 -10.27
N GLU A 118 21.04 -6.49 -11.52
CA GLU A 118 21.50 -5.40 -12.41
C GLU A 118 20.45 -4.30 -12.60
N VAL A 119 19.16 -4.67 -12.71
CA VAL A 119 18.07 -3.70 -12.85
C VAL A 119 17.83 -2.98 -11.52
N LYS A 120 17.96 -3.70 -10.40
CA LYS A 120 17.85 -3.12 -9.05
C LYS A 120 18.96 -2.10 -8.79
N GLU A 121 20.19 -2.40 -9.18
CA GLU A 121 21.34 -1.49 -9.06
C GLU A 121 21.13 -0.22 -9.90
N ALA A 122 20.57 -0.36 -11.10
CA ALA A 122 20.25 0.78 -11.97
C ALA A 122 19.15 1.70 -11.39
N LEU A 123 18.27 1.17 -10.54
CA LEU A 123 17.22 1.92 -9.85
C LEU A 123 17.74 2.71 -8.64
N VAL A 124 18.89 2.33 -8.09
CA VAL A 124 19.56 3.12 -7.07
C VAL A 124 20.16 4.35 -7.76
N PRO A 125 19.75 5.58 -7.41
CA PRO A 125 20.30 6.78 -8.01
C PRO A 125 21.82 6.74 -7.91
N THR A 126 22.50 6.66 -9.05
CA THR A 126 23.97 6.72 -9.13
C THR A 126 24.42 8.17 -8.97
N GLU A 127 24.01 8.82 -7.88
CA GLU A 127 24.63 10.04 -7.44
C GLU A 127 25.81 9.70 -6.53
N LYS A 128 26.98 10.19 -6.95
CA LYS A 128 28.29 10.15 -6.28
C LYS A 128 28.33 10.85 -4.91
N GLU A 129 27.19 11.12 -4.30
CA GLU A 129 27.08 11.40 -2.87
C GLU A 129 26.04 10.44 -2.33
N THR A 130 26.48 9.32 -1.77
CA THR A 130 25.70 8.59 -0.77
C THR A 130 25.50 9.52 0.41
N SER A 131 24.54 10.45 0.30
CA SER A 131 23.99 11.10 1.46
C SER A 131 23.40 9.99 2.31
N LYS A 132 23.73 9.98 3.61
CA LYS A 132 23.15 9.06 4.59
C LYS A 132 21.60 9.08 4.53
N GLU A 133 21.01 10.14 3.98
CA GLU A 133 19.59 10.27 3.67
C GLU A 133 19.06 9.17 2.72
N THR A 134 19.81 8.80 1.67
CA THR A 134 19.41 7.73 0.75
C THR A 134 19.46 6.36 1.43
N GLU A 135 20.44 6.16 2.31
CA GLU A 135 20.56 4.96 3.13
C GLU A 135 19.42 4.85 4.15
N VAL A 136 19.07 5.96 4.80
CA VAL A 136 17.92 6.04 5.72
C VAL A 136 16.60 5.77 4.97
N LEU A 137 16.41 6.32 3.76
CA LEU A 137 15.22 6.07 2.94
C LEU A 137 15.14 4.62 2.45
N ASN A 138 16.25 4.03 2.01
CA ASN A 138 16.28 2.63 1.60
C ASN A 138 16.00 1.70 2.78
N ASN A 139 16.63 1.93 3.94
CA ASN A 139 16.34 1.21 5.17
C ASN A 139 14.88 1.40 5.62
N PHE A 140 14.31 2.57 5.40
CA PHE A 140 12.91 2.87 5.70
C PHE A 140 11.96 2.05 4.83
N VAL A 141 12.17 2.07 3.51
CA VAL A 141 11.38 1.32 2.54
C VAL A 141 11.50 -0.19 2.77
N GLU A 142 12.70 -0.70 3.06
CA GLU A 142 12.93 -2.12 3.33
C GLU A 142 12.20 -2.60 4.60
N LYS A 143 12.35 -1.88 5.72
CA LYS A 143 11.66 -2.21 6.98
C LYS A 143 10.14 -2.11 6.85
N LEU A 144 9.63 -1.15 6.09
CA LEU A 144 8.20 -1.08 5.77
C LEU A 144 7.77 -2.28 4.93
N GLN A 145 8.46 -2.56 3.83
CA GLN A 145 8.13 -3.68 2.94
C GLN A 145 8.15 -5.03 3.66
N GLU A 146 9.08 -5.25 4.58
CA GLU A 146 9.13 -6.45 5.42
C GLU A 146 7.88 -6.57 6.30
N ASN A 147 7.45 -5.47 6.93
CA ASN A 147 6.22 -5.44 7.71
C ASN A 147 4.95 -5.63 6.86
N PHE A 148 4.91 -5.08 5.63
CA PHE A 148 3.79 -5.29 4.71
C PHE A 148 3.72 -6.72 4.16
N LYS A 149 4.87 -7.37 3.90
CA LYS A 149 4.91 -8.77 3.44
C LYS A 149 4.31 -9.73 4.47
N ASN A 150 4.47 -9.42 5.76
CA ASN A 150 3.93 -10.24 6.85
C ASN A 150 2.42 -10.03 7.07
N HIS A 151 1.81 -9.06 6.37
CA HIS A 151 0.46 -8.57 6.63
C HIS A 151 -0.33 -8.28 5.34
N GLU A 152 -0.29 -9.20 4.36
CA GLU A 152 -0.93 -9.02 3.03
C GLU A 152 -2.46 -8.72 3.06
N ASN A 153 -3.13 -8.82 4.21
CA ASN A 153 -4.58 -8.62 4.34
C ASN A 153 -5.02 -7.61 5.43
N LYS A 154 -4.09 -6.86 6.06
CA LYS A 154 -4.47 -5.90 7.11
C LYS A 154 -4.85 -4.55 6.53
N ASN A 155 -5.83 -3.89 7.15
CA ASN A 155 -6.16 -2.51 6.74
C ASN A 155 -5.01 -1.56 7.14
N PRO A 156 -4.80 -0.43 6.42
CA PRO A 156 -3.69 0.50 6.70
C PRO A 156 -3.66 1.08 8.11
N VAL A 157 -4.80 1.15 8.80
CA VAL A 157 -4.88 1.58 10.20
C VAL A 157 -4.30 0.52 11.13
N GLU A 158 -4.64 -0.76 10.93
CA GLU A 158 -4.05 -1.90 11.63
C GLU A 158 -2.56 -2.03 11.36
N LEU A 159 -2.13 -1.81 10.12
CA LEU A 159 -0.71 -1.77 9.76
C LEU A 159 0.03 -0.63 10.48
N GLY A 160 -0.58 0.56 10.54
CA GLY A 160 -0.04 1.68 11.30
C GLY A 160 0.06 1.37 12.80
N LEU A 161 -0.97 0.74 13.36
CA LEU A 161 -0.98 0.30 14.76
C LEU A 161 0.04 -0.81 15.02
N ASP A 162 0.24 -1.73 14.08
CA ASP A 162 1.22 -2.79 14.21
C ASP A 162 2.66 -2.26 14.12
N LEU A 163 2.92 -1.28 13.24
CA LEU A 163 4.20 -0.58 13.16
C LEU A 163 4.52 0.21 14.44
N LEU A 164 3.48 0.74 15.10
CA LEU A 164 3.62 1.38 16.41
C LEU A 164 3.85 0.33 17.51
N LYS A 165 3.07 -0.76 17.53
CA LYS A 165 3.15 -1.83 18.53
C LYS A 165 4.46 -2.61 18.48
N ASN A 166 4.95 -2.90 17.28
CA ASN A 166 6.16 -3.70 17.09
C ASN A 166 7.45 -2.88 17.25
N GLY A 167 7.34 -1.59 17.56
CA GLY A 167 8.47 -0.70 17.78
C GLY A 167 9.26 -0.37 16.51
N THR A 168 8.84 -0.84 15.32
CA THR A 168 9.50 -0.51 14.05
C THR A 168 9.47 0.99 13.82
N PHE A 169 8.33 1.63 14.09
CA PHE A 169 8.20 3.08 13.98
C PHE A 169 9.12 3.83 14.96
N MET A 170 9.25 3.36 16.21
CA MET A 170 10.13 3.99 17.19
C MET A 170 11.61 3.79 16.87
N ASN A 171 11.99 2.62 16.38
CA ASN A 171 13.35 2.35 15.92
C ASN A 171 13.70 3.23 14.72
N MET A 172 12.78 3.38 13.76
CA MET A 172 12.92 4.32 12.64
C MET A 172 13.05 5.77 13.12
N TYR A 173 12.19 6.20 14.03
CA TYR A 173 12.22 7.55 14.58
C TYR A 173 13.56 7.82 15.29
N GLN A 174 14.09 6.86 16.03
CA GLN A 174 15.41 6.95 16.66
C GLN A 174 16.54 7.02 15.62
N ASP A 175 16.49 6.23 14.56
CA ASP A 175 17.49 6.24 13.48
C ASP A 175 17.50 7.59 12.73
N ILE A 176 16.31 8.17 12.49
CA ILE A 176 16.14 9.51 11.92
C ILE A 176 16.64 10.58 12.90
N ASN A 177 16.30 10.50 14.19
CA ASN A 177 16.73 11.46 15.20
C ASN A 177 18.25 11.46 15.39
N LYS A 178 18.89 10.27 15.40
CA LYS A 178 20.35 10.14 15.42
C LYS A 178 20.98 10.77 14.18
N SER A 179 20.38 10.55 13.01
CA SER A 179 20.89 11.11 11.74
C SER A 179 20.69 12.63 11.65
N LEU A 180 19.63 13.15 12.27
CA LEU A 180 19.34 14.59 12.38
C LEU A 180 20.31 15.29 13.33
N GLN A 181 20.56 14.71 14.51
CA GLN A 181 21.49 15.27 15.50
C GLN A 181 22.91 15.38 14.97
N ASN A 182 23.28 14.53 14.02
CA ASN A 182 24.57 14.58 13.36
C ASN A 182 24.68 15.69 12.29
N GLY A 183 23.60 16.44 12.01
CA GLY A 183 23.59 17.54 11.03
C GLY A 183 23.60 17.07 9.57
N ASP A 184 23.45 15.78 9.33
CA ASP A 184 23.64 15.12 8.04
C ASP A 184 22.38 15.07 7.16
N LEU A 185 21.21 15.52 7.67
CA LEU A 185 19.91 15.24 7.06
C LEU A 185 19.05 16.50 6.90
N LYS A 186 18.63 16.79 5.66
CA LYS A 186 17.70 17.88 5.35
C LYS A 186 16.26 17.41 5.49
N LEU A 187 15.71 17.52 6.70
CA LEU A 187 14.34 17.11 7.05
C LEU A 187 13.28 17.62 6.07
N ASP A 188 13.45 18.80 5.49
CA ASP A 188 12.47 19.39 4.58
C ASP A 188 12.20 18.51 3.35
N LYS A 189 13.23 17.79 2.86
CA LYS A 189 13.11 16.88 1.70
C LYS A 189 12.62 15.49 2.10
N LEU A 190 13.09 14.99 3.25
CA LEU A 190 12.68 13.70 3.79
C LEU A 190 11.19 13.72 4.18
N LEU A 191 10.75 14.75 4.91
CA LEU A 191 9.36 14.92 5.31
C LEU A 191 8.44 15.09 4.10
N GLY A 192 8.88 15.83 3.06
CA GLY A 192 8.13 15.90 1.80
C GLY A 192 7.99 14.54 1.11
N SER A 193 9.05 13.72 1.12
CA SER A 193 9.03 12.37 0.53
C SER A 193 8.13 11.42 1.32
N VAL A 194 8.16 11.47 2.66
CA VAL A 194 7.30 10.68 3.54
C VAL A 194 5.83 11.12 3.43
N GLN A 195 5.56 12.42 3.34
CA GLN A 195 4.21 12.94 3.09
C GLN A 195 3.66 12.47 1.74
N ASN A 196 4.49 12.42 0.69
CA ASN A 196 4.09 11.88 -0.60
C ASN A 196 3.77 10.38 -0.53
N ILE A 197 4.61 9.59 0.15
CA ILE A 197 4.36 8.14 0.34
C ILE A 197 3.07 7.91 1.15
N ILE A 198 2.84 8.65 2.24
CA ILE A 198 1.62 8.56 3.04
C ILE A 198 0.40 9.04 2.23
N GLY A 199 0.55 10.08 1.41
CA GLY A 199 -0.47 10.58 0.48
C GLY A 199 -0.88 9.53 -0.56
N GLU A 200 0.08 8.86 -1.17
CA GLU A 200 -0.19 7.77 -2.12
C GLU A 200 -0.84 6.56 -1.44
N LEU A 201 -0.39 6.19 -0.24
CA LEU A 201 -0.98 5.10 0.54
C LEU A 201 -2.42 5.40 0.99
N THR A 202 -2.74 6.67 1.25
CA THR A 202 -4.10 7.10 1.64
C THR A 202 -5.03 7.25 0.43
N GLN A 203 -4.49 7.47 -0.78
CA GLN A 203 -5.28 7.47 -2.02
C GLN A 203 -5.62 6.06 -2.52
N GLU A 204 -4.80 5.05 -2.19
CA GLU A 204 -5.08 3.64 -2.53
C GLU A 204 -6.10 2.98 -1.58
N LEU A 205 -6.60 3.68 -0.56
CA LEU A 205 -7.67 3.19 0.30
C LEU A 205 -9.03 3.22 -0.42
N PRO A 206 -9.78 2.10 -0.48
CA PRO A 206 -11.18 2.17 -0.85
C PRO A 206 -11.92 2.98 0.22
N ASN A 207 -12.76 3.93 -0.21
CA ASN A 207 -13.78 4.54 0.66
C ASN A 207 -14.79 3.45 1.05
N THR A 208 -14.47 2.65 2.07
CA THR A 208 -15.43 1.77 2.72
C THR A 208 -16.36 2.64 3.56
N GLU A 209 -17.64 2.66 3.19
CA GLU A 209 -18.71 3.28 3.98
C GLU A 209 -18.67 2.69 5.41
N GLY A 210 -18.36 3.53 6.40
CA GLY A 210 -18.41 3.16 7.82
C GLY A 210 -17.09 3.21 8.60
N THR A 211 -15.95 3.42 7.95
CA THR A 211 -14.69 3.76 8.65
C THR A 211 -14.49 5.27 8.65
N GLU A 212 -14.16 5.85 9.80
CA GLU A 212 -13.85 7.28 9.88
C GLU A 212 -12.82 7.69 8.80
N PRO A 213 -12.99 8.85 8.14
CA PRO A 213 -12.08 9.29 7.09
C PRO A 213 -10.64 9.29 7.58
N ALA A 214 -9.70 8.74 6.79
CA ALA A 214 -8.27 8.80 7.10
C ALA A 214 -7.77 10.24 7.41
N SER A 215 -8.50 11.26 6.96
CA SER A 215 -8.27 12.67 7.30
C SER A 215 -8.50 13.02 8.77
N SER A 216 -9.44 12.39 9.50
CA SER A 216 -9.60 12.62 10.95
C SER A 216 -8.41 12.06 11.74
N LEU A 217 -7.93 10.90 11.33
CA LEU A 217 -6.75 10.24 11.90
C LEU A 217 -5.47 11.05 11.62
N LEU A 218 -5.31 11.57 10.40
CA LEU A 218 -4.21 12.46 10.03
C LEU A 218 -4.23 13.80 10.79
N ASN A 219 -5.40 14.39 11.01
CA ASN A 219 -5.53 15.62 11.79
C ASN A 219 -5.14 15.39 13.27
N ASN A 220 -5.52 14.23 13.83
CA ASN A 220 -5.12 13.86 15.19
C ASN A 220 -3.62 13.56 15.30
N MET A 221 -3.02 12.91 14.30
CA MET A 221 -1.57 12.69 14.25
C MET A 221 -0.77 13.99 14.04
N SER A 222 -1.27 14.91 13.22
CA SER A 222 -0.64 16.22 13.02
C SER A 222 -0.64 17.05 14.31
N ASN A 223 -1.72 16.99 15.09
CA ASN A 223 -1.81 17.65 16.39
C ASN A 223 -0.89 17.01 17.44
N MET A 224 -0.68 15.69 17.39
CA MET A 224 0.30 15.01 18.22
C MET A 224 1.74 15.40 17.87
N LEU A 225 2.09 15.37 16.59
CA LEU A 225 3.43 15.68 16.11
C LEU A 225 3.80 17.15 16.34
N GLY A 226 2.82 18.07 16.26
CA GLY A 226 3.02 19.49 16.56
C GLY A 226 3.29 19.82 18.04
N ASN A 227 3.13 18.84 18.94
CA ASN A 227 3.40 18.99 20.38
C ASN A 227 4.66 18.27 20.86
N ILE A 228 5.39 17.59 19.96
CA ILE A 228 6.67 16.94 20.26
C ILE A 228 7.81 17.84 19.76
N ASN A 229 8.69 18.22 20.67
CA ASN A 229 9.91 18.95 20.39
C ASN A 229 10.92 18.09 19.61
N PRO A 230 11.91 18.69 18.93
CA PRO A 230 12.95 17.96 18.19
C PRO A 230 13.77 16.97 19.02
N ASP A 231 13.78 17.12 20.35
CA ASP A 231 14.46 16.22 21.29
C ASP A 231 13.59 15.02 21.74
N GLY A 232 12.36 14.91 21.22
CA GLY A 232 11.42 13.84 21.57
C GLY A 232 10.63 14.07 22.85
N THR A 233 10.75 15.25 23.47
CA THR A 233 9.94 15.65 24.63
C THR A 233 8.70 16.40 24.19
N THR A 234 7.66 16.46 25.02
CA THR A 234 6.56 17.41 24.80
C THR A 234 7.03 18.83 25.06
N LYS A 235 6.21 19.84 24.71
CA LYS A 235 6.45 21.25 25.08
C LYS A 235 6.75 21.48 26.57
N ASP A 236 6.35 20.54 27.43
CA ASP A 236 6.57 20.57 28.88
C ASP A 236 7.84 19.81 29.33
N GLY A 237 8.67 19.33 28.40
CA GLY A 237 9.92 18.61 28.69
C GLY A 237 9.74 17.16 29.14
N ASN A 238 8.50 16.64 29.09
CA ASN A 238 8.19 15.26 29.48
C ASN A 238 8.24 14.33 28.27
N VAL A 239 8.62 13.07 28.48
CA VAL A 239 8.47 12.03 27.45
C VAL A 239 6.96 11.83 27.21
N PRO A 240 6.48 11.85 25.96
CA PRO A 240 5.06 11.67 25.66
C PRO A 240 4.55 10.35 26.25
N ASP A 241 3.52 10.42 27.09
CA ASP A 241 2.86 9.24 27.65
C ASP A 241 2.01 8.58 26.55
N ILE A 242 2.56 7.50 25.97
CA ILE A 242 1.93 6.69 24.93
C ILE A 242 0.53 6.23 25.36
N THR A 243 0.29 6.05 26.66
CA THR A 243 -1.01 5.64 27.20
C THR A 243 -2.06 6.74 27.06
N GLN A 244 -1.68 8.01 27.31
CA GLN A 244 -2.56 9.17 27.09
C GLN A 244 -2.75 9.47 25.59
N MET A 245 -1.71 9.20 24.79
CA MET A 245 -1.76 9.32 23.34
C MET A 245 -2.77 8.32 22.72
N LEU A 246 -2.74 7.07 23.19
CA LEU A 246 -3.69 6.04 22.77
C LEU A 246 -5.11 6.29 23.30
N SER A 247 -5.27 6.85 24.50
CA SER A 247 -6.60 7.15 25.04
C SER A 247 -7.33 8.25 24.26
N GLY A 248 -6.60 9.21 23.68
CA GLY A 248 -7.16 10.22 22.78
C GLY A 248 -7.62 9.65 21.42
N LEU A 249 -6.99 8.57 20.96
CA LEU A 249 -7.33 7.89 19.70
C LEU A 249 -8.52 6.91 19.86
N THR A 250 -8.76 6.41 21.07
CA THR A 250 -9.84 5.45 21.36
C THR A 250 -11.10 6.11 21.95
N GLY A 251 -11.15 7.44 21.98
CA GLY A 251 -12.29 8.22 22.49
C GLY A 251 -13.61 8.06 21.71
N GLY A 252 -13.61 7.33 20.60
CA GLY A 252 -14.83 6.83 19.95
C GLY A 252 -15.35 5.59 20.70
N SER A 253 -16.54 5.73 21.29
CA SER A 253 -17.19 4.77 22.21
C SER A 253 -17.36 3.32 21.73
N GLY A 254 -16.99 2.97 20.49
CA GLY A 254 -17.04 1.62 19.96
C GLY A 254 -15.77 0.78 20.15
N MET A 255 -14.60 1.39 20.44
CA MET A 255 -13.32 0.66 20.48
C MET A 255 -12.87 0.27 21.90
N SER A 256 -13.47 0.87 22.94
CA SER A 256 -13.17 0.60 24.34
C SER A 256 -13.67 -0.78 24.80
N GLU A 257 -14.79 -1.27 24.27
CA GLU A 257 -15.32 -2.60 24.58
C GLU A 257 -14.46 -3.73 23.96
N MET A 258 -13.91 -3.49 22.77
CA MET A 258 -13.03 -4.45 22.11
C MET A 258 -11.68 -4.55 22.82
N LEU A 259 -11.15 -3.43 23.32
CA LEU A 259 -9.92 -3.40 24.12
C LEU A 259 -10.10 -3.97 25.54
N SER A 260 -11.27 -3.79 26.17
CA SER A 260 -11.55 -4.38 27.48
C SER A 260 -11.65 -5.90 27.42
N SER A 261 -12.21 -6.45 26.33
CA SER A 261 -12.24 -7.90 26.05
C SER A 261 -10.82 -8.50 25.89
N VAL A 262 -9.94 -7.78 25.20
CA VAL A 262 -8.55 -8.22 24.96
C VAL A 262 -7.65 -8.02 26.19
N MET A 263 -7.86 -6.97 26.99
CA MET A 263 -7.09 -6.79 28.23
C MET A 263 -7.58 -7.67 29.39
N GLY A 264 -8.88 -7.96 29.46
CA GLY A 264 -9.44 -8.87 30.46
C GLY A 264 -8.92 -10.31 30.34
N SER A 265 -8.51 -10.73 29.14
CA SER A 265 -7.94 -12.06 28.88
C SER A 265 -6.42 -12.14 29.17
N ILE A 266 -5.72 -11.00 29.30
CA ILE A 266 -4.28 -10.95 29.58
C ILE A 266 -3.99 -10.80 31.09
N SER A 267 -4.92 -10.21 31.85
CA SER A 267 -4.72 -9.92 33.28
C SER A 267 -4.89 -11.12 34.24
N ASN A 268 -5.24 -12.32 33.74
CA ASN A 268 -5.52 -13.47 34.60
C ASN A 268 -4.47 -14.58 34.57
N ASN A 269 -3.28 -14.35 33.97
CA ASN A 269 -2.29 -15.42 33.78
C ASN A 269 -0.89 -15.18 34.38
N THR A 270 -0.79 -14.40 35.46
CA THR A 270 0.46 -14.25 36.22
C THR A 270 0.22 -14.26 37.72
N GLN A 271 -0.18 -15.42 38.28
CA GLN A 271 0.21 -15.85 39.63
C GLN A 271 -0.30 -17.27 39.94
N SER A 272 0.51 -18.28 39.63
CA SER A 272 0.84 -19.41 40.52
C SER A 272 1.45 -20.55 39.70
N SER A 273 2.61 -21.02 40.17
CA SER A 273 3.28 -22.21 39.67
C SER A 273 2.60 -23.44 40.24
N GLU A 274 1.57 -23.94 39.56
CA GLU A 274 1.08 -25.31 39.68
C GLU A 274 0.24 -25.59 38.42
N SER A 275 0.58 -26.66 37.70
CA SER A 275 -0.02 -27.04 36.43
C SER A 275 -1.53 -27.28 36.55
N PRO A 276 -2.40 -26.60 35.77
CA PRO A 276 -3.82 -26.93 35.75
C PRO A 276 -4.17 -27.73 34.49
N ASP A 277 -4.84 -28.85 34.73
CA ASP A 277 -5.73 -29.49 33.77
C ASP A 277 -6.79 -28.47 33.30
N LEU A 278 -7.05 -28.44 32.00
CA LEU A 278 -8.06 -27.58 31.39
C LEU A 278 -9.48 -28.05 31.76
N ASP A 279 -10.16 -27.27 32.59
CA ASP A 279 -11.59 -27.45 32.89
C ASP A 279 -12.47 -26.88 31.75
N ILE A 280 -12.91 -27.78 30.87
CA ILE A 280 -13.79 -27.51 29.71
C ILE A 280 -15.16 -26.94 30.13
N GLY A 281 -15.58 -27.10 31.40
CA GLY A 281 -16.86 -26.62 31.90
C GLY A 281 -16.97 -25.10 31.99
N GLN A 282 -15.88 -24.40 32.32
CA GLN A 282 -15.89 -22.94 32.43
C GLN A 282 -15.96 -22.26 31.04
N LEU A 283 -15.36 -22.87 30.01
CA LEU A 283 -15.38 -22.33 28.65
C LEU A 283 -16.81 -22.28 28.06
N MET A 284 -17.63 -23.31 28.36
CA MET A 284 -19.03 -23.38 27.91
C MET A 284 -19.92 -22.31 28.58
N THR A 285 -19.60 -21.93 29.82
CA THR A 285 -20.40 -20.96 30.58
C THR A 285 -20.17 -19.52 30.10
N THR A 286 -18.95 -19.22 29.64
CA THR A 286 -18.59 -17.89 29.11
C THR A 286 -19.06 -17.68 27.67
N MET A 287 -19.20 -18.76 26.87
CA MET A 287 -19.62 -18.64 25.46
C MET A 287 -21.14 -18.67 25.23
N GLY A 288 -21.93 -19.16 26.19
CA GLY A 288 -23.39 -19.28 26.06
C GLY A 288 -24.13 -17.95 25.77
N PRO A 289 -23.84 -16.85 26.48
CA PRO A 289 -24.52 -15.56 26.23
C PRO A 289 -24.13 -14.93 24.89
N LEU A 290 -22.89 -15.13 24.44
CA LEU A 290 -22.34 -14.53 23.22
C LEU A 290 -22.95 -15.16 21.95
N MET A 291 -23.21 -16.46 21.95
CA MET A 291 -23.91 -17.13 20.84
C MET A 291 -25.40 -16.75 20.76
N SER A 292 -26.04 -16.52 21.92
CA SER A 292 -27.45 -16.08 21.97
C SER A 292 -27.64 -14.70 21.36
N GLN A 293 -26.65 -13.81 21.54
CA GLN A 293 -26.71 -12.43 21.05
C GLN A 293 -26.31 -12.31 19.56
N MET A 294 -25.43 -13.17 19.06
CA MET A 294 -25.08 -13.22 17.63
C MET A 294 -26.13 -13.92 16.75
N MET A 295 -27.03 -14.70 17.34
CA MET A 295 -28.13 -15.38 16.64
C MET A 295 -29.46 -14.62 16.80
N GLY A 296 -29.41 -13.31 17.07
CA GLY A 296 -30.54 -12.40 17.19
C GLY A 296 -31.30 -12.14 15.88
N GLY A 297 -31.73 -13.20 15.21
CA GLY A 297 -32.62 -13.19 14.06
C GLY A 297 -33.44 -14.48 14.07
N ASP A 298 -34.76 -14.33 14.18
CA ASP A 298 -35.77 -15.37 14.31
C ASP A 298 -35.69 -16.40 13.15
N LEU A 299 -34.90 -17.48 13.35
CA LEU A 299 -34.70 -18.57 12.39
C LEU A 299 -35.98 -19.39 12.14
N SER A 300 -37.05 -19.17 12.92
CA SER A 300 -38.32 -19.88 12.78
C SER A 300 -39.14 -19.42 11.57
N GLN A 301 -38.90 -18.20 11.05
CA GLN A 301 -39.62 -17.69 9.87
C GLN A 301 -38.98 -18.12 8.53
N LEU A 302 -37.68 -18.44 8.52
CA LEU A 302 -36.95 -18.73 7.27
C LEU A 302 -37.08 -20.18 6.79
N MET A 303 -37.53 -21.10 7.64
CA MET A 303 -37.82 -22.49 7.22
C MET A 303 -39.25 -22.69 6.67
N GLY A 304 -40.11 -21.67 6.71
CA GLY A 304 -41.48 -21.74 6.19
C GLY A 304 -41.62 -21.50 4.69
N GLN A 305 -40.59 -20.96 4.01
CA GLN A 305 -40.69 -20.52 2.61
C GLN A 305 -39.94 -21.38 1.59
N MET A 306 -39.21 -22.43 2.00
CA MET A 306 -38.46 -23.28 1.05
C MET A 306 -39.21 -24.54 0.58
N ASN A 307 -40.56 -24.59 0.69
CA ASN A 307 -41.30 -25.81 0.34
C ASN A 307 -42.40 -25.65 -0.74
N MET A 308 -42.35 -24.60 -1.56
CA MET A 308 -43.29 -24.43 -2.68
C MET A 308 -42.63 -23.81 -3.92
N GLU A 309 -41.63 -24.46 -4.49
CA GLU A 309 -41.19 -24.13 -5.86
C GLU A 309 -40.45 -25.31 -6.49
N ASN A 310 -41.16 -26.42 -6.68
CA ASN A 310 -40.73 -27.52 -7.55
C ASN A 310 -41.94 -28.34 -7.99
N LYS A 311 -42.75 -27.76 -8.88
CA LYS A 311 -43.67 -28.49 -9.75
C LYS A 311 -44.12 -27.52 -10.84
N GLU A 312 -43.61 -27.75 -12.05
CA GLU A 312 -44.24 -27.52 -13.36
C GLU A 312 -43.17 -27.16 -14.39
N GLN A 313 -42.60 -28.19 -15.02
CA GLN A 313 -42.27 -28.16 -16.44
C GLN A 313 -41.94 -29.59 -16.85
N ASP A 314 -42.98 -30.33 -17.19
CA ASP A 314 -42.88 -31.49 -18.06
C ASP A 314 -44.13 -31.50 -18.96
N GLU A 315 -43.94 -31.95 -20.20
CA GLU A 315 -44.92 -32.14 -21.27
C GLU A 315 -45.18 -30.96 -22.24
N SER A 316 -44.45 -30.98 -23.36
CA SER A 316 -45.05 -30.72 -24.68
C SER A 316 -44.41 -31.64 -25.73
N TYR A 317 -45.23 -32.55 -26.26
CA TYR A 317 -45.14 -33.17 -27.58
C TYR A 317 -46.03 -32.37 -28.54
#